data_AF-A0A085F0Y9-F1
#
_entry.id   AF-A0A085F0Y9-F1
#
_cell.length_a   1.000
_cell.length_b   1.000
_cell.length_c   1.000
_cell.angle_alpha   90.00
_cell.angle_beta   90.00
_cell.angle_gamma   90.00
#
_symmetry.space_group_name_H-M   'P 1'
#
loop_
_entity.id
_entity.type
_entity.pdbx_description
1 polymer ?
#
loop_
_entity_poly.entity_id
_entity_poly.type
_entity_poly.pdbx_seq_one_letter_code
_entity_poly.pdbx_strand_id
1 'polypeptide(L)'
;MANPQADHRPLALTRQQEQKLVERIDRVSSYEDLKHVQELIRKNLGAELRIAPGPNEVRTVRGIIVVLEEKPGLCKKARQSVPAAVRRCLTEHPEIAYALLDAHDLFGSR
;
A
#
# COMPACT_ATOMS: atom_id res chain seq x y z
N MET A 1 -12.28 -19.31 14.26
CA MET A 1 -12.69 -17.88 14.21
C MET A 1 -11.80 -17.14 15.20
N ALA A 2 -10.85 -16.34 14.76
CA ALA A 2 -10.04 -15.55 15.67
C ALA A 2 -9.54 -14.30 14.94
N ASN A 3 -9.95 -13.13 15.40
CA ASN A 3 -9.09 -11.95 15.56
C ASN A 3 -9.87 -10.85 16.32
N PRO A 4 -9.94 -10.93 17.67
CA PRO A 4 -10.67 -9.97 18.50
C PRO A 4 -9.76 -8.92 19.14
N GLN A 5 -8.89 -8.24 18.37
CA GLN A 5 -8.03 -7.22 18.99
C GLN A 5 -7.63 -6.10 18.04
N ALA A 6 -8.62 -5.29 17.70
CA ALA A 6 -8.47 -3.89 17.33
C ALA A 6 -8.13 -3.06 18.59
N ASP A 7 -7.07 -3.42 19.30
CA ASP A 7 -6.56 -2.63 20.42
C ASP A 7 -5.62 -1.56 19.86
N HIS A 8 -6.24 -0.51 19.33
CA HIS A 8 -5.56 0.68 18.84
C HIS A 8 -5.19 1.56 20.04
N ARG A 9 -4.10 1.22 20.72
CA ARG A 9 -3.33 2.18 21.53
C ARG A 9 -1.99 2.42 20.81
N PRO A 10 -1.82 3.60 20.18
CA PRO A 10 -0.65 3.90 19.36
C PRO A 10 0.51 4.22 20.30
N LEU A 11 1.57 3.40 20.32
CA LEU A 11 2.90 3.84 20.78
C LEU A 11 4.05 2.87 20.48
N ALA A 12 3.78 1.64 20.04
CA ALA A 12 4.82 0.78 19.52
C ALA A 12 4.30 0.04 18.30
N LEU A 13 4.84 0.36 17.12
CA LEU A 13 4.74 -0.50 15.95
C LEU A 13 5.46 -1.80 16.29
N THR A 14 4.77 -2.72 16.95
CA THR A 14 5.32 -4.05 17.25
C THR A 14 5.49 -4.76 15.92
N ARG A 15 6.58 -5.52 15.74
CA ARG A 15 6.89 -6.26 14.49
C ARG A 15 5.70 -7.07 13.95
N GLN A 16 4.79 -7.48 14.84
CA GLN A 16 3.54 -8.17 14.53
C GLN A 16 2.56 -7.31 13.72
N GLN A 17 2.45 -6.02 14.01
CA GLN A 17 1.60 -5.09 13.25
C GLN A 17 2.12 -4.87 11.84
N GLU A 18 3.44 -4.74 11.67
CA GLU A 18 4.08 -4.67 10.34
C GLU A 18 3.80 -5.94 9.53
N GLN A 19 3.92 -7.11 10.16
CA GLN A 19 3.69 -8.39 9.49
C GLN A 19 2.23 -8.55 9.07
N LYS A 20 1.28 -8.22 9.95
CA LYS A 20 -0.16 -8.19 9.63
C LYS A 20 -0.49 -7.23 8.51
N LEU A 21 0.17 -6.07 8.45
CA LEU A 21 -0.03 -5.10 7.37
C LEU A 21 0.43 -5.67 6.02
N VAL A 22 1.61 -6.33 6.00
CA VAL A 22 2.13 -6.97 4.80
C VAL A 22 1.24 -8.13 4.34
N GLU A 23 0.81 -9.00 5.27
CA GLU A 23 -0.14 -10.08 4.94
C GLU A 23 -1.48 -9.53 4.42
N ARG A 24 -1.92 -8.38 4.94
CA ARG A 24 -3.15 -7.74 4.44
C ARG A 24 -2.95 -7.19 3.02
N ILE A 25 -1.81 -6.57 2.73
CA ILE A 25 -1.44 -6.13 1.38
C ILE A 25 -1.40 -7.31 0.41
N ASP A 26 -0.87 -8.46 0.83
CA ASP A 26 -0.80 -9.67 0.00
C ASP A 26 -2.21 -10.21 -0.36
N ARG A 27 -3.21 -9.94 0.50
CA ARG A 27 -4.62 -10.29 0.25
C ARG A 27 -5.41 -9.23 -0.52
N VAL A 28 -4.81 -8.08 -0.83
CA VAL A 28 -5.46 -7.06 -1.65
C VAL A 28 -5.67 -7.65 -3.04
N SER A 29 -6.92 -7.71 -3.48
CA SER A 29 -7.28 -8.18 -4.84
C SER A 29 -8.04 -7.12 -5.64
N SER A 30 -8.21 -5.92 -5.07
CA SER A 30 -8.98 -4.85 -5.69
C SER A 30 -8.42 -3.49 -5.31
N TYR A 31 -8.64 -2.51 -6.19
CA TYR A 31 -8.20 -1.13 -5.99
C TYR A 31 -8.76 -0.48 -4.71
N GLU A 32 -9.97 -0.85 -4.31
CA GLU A 32 -10.60 -0.32 -3.10
C GLU A 32 -9.91 -0.81 -1.82
N ASP A 33 -9.47 -2.08 -1.78
CA ASP A 33 -8.71 -2.61 -0.64
C ASP A 33 -7.31 -1.98 -0.58
N LEU A 34 -6.69 -1.71 -1.74
CA LEU A 34 -5.45 -0.93 -1.84
C LEU A 34 -5.62 0.47 -1.23
N LYS A 35 -6.73 1.17 -1.52
CA LYS A 35 -7.06 2.48 -0.92
C LYS A 35 -7.24 2.38 0.60
N HIS A 36 -8.00 1.39 1.07
CA HIS A 36 -8.18 1.16 2.50
C HIS A 36 -6.84 0.92 3.22
N VAL A 37 -5.92 0.17 2.61
CA VAL A 37 -4.58 -0.02 3.14
C VAL A 37 -3.81 1.29 3.21
N GLN A 38 -3.84 2.13 2.16
CA GLN A 38 -3.19 3.45 2.20
C GLN A 38 -3.71 4.32 3.35
N GLU A 39 -5.03 4.36 3.56
CA GLU A 39 -5.64 5.09 4.66
C GLU A 39 -5.25 4.52 6.02
N LEU A 40 -5.22 3.19 6.18
CA LEU A 40 -4.78 2.54 7.41
C LEU A 40 -3.32 2.84 7.72
N ILE A 41 -2.45 2.84 6.70
CA ILE A 41 -1.03 3.21 6.87
C ILE A 41 -0.93 4.67 7.32
N ARG A 42 -1.68 5.57 6.70
CA ARG A 42 -1.73 6.98 7.09
C ARG A 42 -2.26 7.18 8.50
N LYS A 43 -3.29 6.44 8.92
CA LYS A 43 -3.88 6.53 10.26
C LYS A 43 -3.00 5.88 11.34
N ASN A 44 -2.43 4.70 11.08
CA ASN A 44 -1.68 3.93 12.07
C ASN A 44 -0.20 4.33 12.16
N LEU A 45 0.46 4.54 11.02
CA LEU A 45 1.90 4.84 10.94
C LEU A 45 2.15 6.34 10.74
N GLY A 46 1.12 7.10 10.36
CA GLY A 46 1.29 8.50 9.95
C GLY A 46 1.99 8.66 8.61
N ALA A 47 2.43 7.57 7.96
CA ALA A 47 3.16 7.57 6.70
C ALA A 47 2.18 7.58 5.51
N GLU A 48 2.61 8.15 4.39
CA GLU A 48 1.80 8.18 3.18
C GLU A 48 2.34 7.18 2.17
N LEU A 49 1.49 6.25 1.72
CA LEU A 49 1.86 5.28 0.70
C LEU A 49 1.52 5.88 -0.67
N ARG A 50 2.55 6.32 -1.38
CA ARG A 50 2.44 6.91 -2.70
C ARG A 50 2.48 5.82 -3.76
N ILE A 51 1.39 5.70 -4.52
CA ILE A 51 1.26 4.78 -5.64
C ILE A 51 0.89 5.60 -6.86
N ALA A 52 1.80 5.71 -7.82
CA ALA A 52 1.61 6.51 -9.02
C ALA A 52 2.01 5.72 -10.28
N PRO A 53 1.26 5.85 -11.38
CA PRO A 53 1.71 5.38 -12.68
C PRO A 53 2.97 6.17 -13.10
N GLY A 54 3.99 5.47 -13.60
CA GLY A 54 5.20 6.09 -14.11
C GLY A 54 4.98 6.75 -15.46
N PRO A 55 5.91 7.64 -15.88
CA PRO A 55 5.78 8.43 -17.11
C PRO A 55 5.90 7.61 -18.39
N ASN A 56 6.48 6.40 -18.32
CA ASN A 56 6.50 5.47 -19.43
C ASN A 56 5.21 4.66 -19.36
N GLU A 57 4.29 4.96 -20.29
CA GLU A 57 3.06 4.24 -20.62
C GLU A 57 2.97 2.89 -19.91
N VAL A 58 2.16 2.84 -18.85
CA VAL A 58 2.17 1.76 -17.85
C VAL A 58 1.54 0.49 -18.41
N ARG A 59 2.22 -0.14 -19.37
CA ARG A 59 1.84 -1.44 -19.95
C ARG A 59 2.15 -2.61 -19.04
N THR A 60 2.96 -2.37 -17.99
CA THR A 60 3.39 -3.39 -17.04
C THR A 60 3.54 -2.80 -15.63
N VAL A 61 3.42 -3.67 -14.63
CA VAL A 61 3.52 -3.34 -13.20
C VAL A 61 4.84 -2.67 -12.82
N ARG A 62 5.90 -2.92 -13.60
CA ARG A 62 7.20 -2.24 -13.46
C ARG A 62 7.15 -0.73 -13.67
N GLY A 63 6.14 -0.23 -14.39
CA GLY A 63 5.93 1.19 -14.58
C GLY A 63 5.31 1.87 -13.35
N ILE A 64 4.80 1.14 -12.36
CA ILE A 64 4.13 1.75 -11.20
C ILE A 64 5.15 2.09 -10.12
N ILE A 65 5.19 3.38 -9.77
CA ILE A 65 5.98 3.91 -8.69
C ILE A 65 5.22 3.65 -7.39
N VAL A 66 5.78 2.78 -6.55
CA VAL A 66 5.26 2.48 -5.21
C VAL A 66 6.33 2.89 -4.19
N VAL A 67 6.05 3.94 -3.43
CA VAL A 67 6.97 4.52 -2.44
C VAL A 67 6.20 4.80 -1.16
N LEU A 68 6.78 4.41 -0.02
CA LEU A 68 6.26 4.78 1.29
C LEU A 68 7.03 6.02 1.78
N GLU A 69 6.33 7.15 1.92
CA GLU A 69 6.91 8.40 2.40
C GLU A 69 7.47 8.20 3.81
N GLU A 70 8.71 8.63 4.00
CA GLU A 70 9.38 8.42 5.27
C GLU A 70 8.96 9.44 6.33
N LYS A 71 8.69 8.94 7.54
CA LYS A 71 8.52 9.77 8.73
C LYS A 71 9.46 9.35 9.87
N PRO A 72 9.91 10.31 10.71
CA PRO A 72 10.63 9.99 11.94
C PRO A 72 9.73 9.14 12.84
N GLY A 73 10.18 7.92 13.16
CA GLY A 73 9.39 6.90 13.90
C GLY A 73 8.97 5.68 13.06
N LEU A 74 9.13 5.73 11.74
CA LEU A 74 8.81 4.62 10.84
C LEU A 74 9.92 3.56 10.82
N CYS A 75 9.60 2.31 11.12
CA CYS A 75 10.55 1.19 11.05
C CYS A 75 11.12 1.02 9.63
N LYS A 76 12.46 0.88 9.51
CA LYS A 76 13.15 0.64 8.22
C LYS A 76 12.60 -0.58 7.47
N LYS A 77 12.06 -1.57 8.19
CA LYS A 77 11.54 -2.80 7.60
C LYS A 77 10.21 -2.56 6.87
N ALA A 78 9.23 -1.91 7.50
CA ALA A 78 8.00 -1.47 6.85
C ALA A 78 8.27 -0.67 5.56
N ARG A 79 9.29 0.21 5.55
CA ARG A 79 9.67 1.00 4.36
C ARG A 79 10.03 0.16 3.14
N GLN A 80 10.53 -1.06 3.33
CA GLN A 80 10.89 -1.95 2.22
C GLN A 80 9.84 -3.02 1.99
N SER A 81 9.28 -3.59 3.07
CA SER A 81 8.30 -4.68 2.98
C SER A 81 6.95 -4.23 2.43
N VAL A 82 6.47 -3.03 2.79
CA VAL A 82 5.20 -2.49 2.28
C VAL A 82 5.23 -2.30 0.75
N PRO A 83 6.18 -1.52 0.17
CA PRO A 83 6.21 -1.36 -1.27
C PRO A 83 6.54 -2.66 -2.00
N ALA A 84 7.32 -3.57 -1.41
CA ALA A 84 7.56 -4.89 -2.00
C ALA A 84 6.28 -5.74 -2.09
N ALA A 85 5.47 -5.77 -1.03
CA ALA A 85 4.21 -6.49 -1.00
C ALA A 85 3.19 -5.91 -2.00
N VAL A 86 3.09 -4.57 -2.06
CA VAL A 86 2.21 -3.90 -3.04
C VAL A 86 2.65 -4.22 -4.47
N ARG A 87 3.96 -4.17 -4.76
CA ARG A 87 4.48 -4.54 -6.09
C ARG A 87 4.15 -5.97 -6.47
N ARG A 88 4.22 -6.90 -5.50
CA ARG A 88 3.84 -8.31 -5.72
C ARG A 88 2.35 -8.43 -6.01
N CYS A 89 1.50 -7.83 -5.17
CA CYS A 89 0.05 -7.78 -5.36
C CYS A 89 -0.31 -7.22 -6.76
N LEU A 90 0.28 -6.10 -7.17
CA LEU A 90 0.07 -5.54 -8.51
C LEU A 90 0.53 -6.48 -9.63
N THR A 91 1.57 -7.28 -9.39
CA THR A 91 2.09 -8.28 -10.35
C THR A 91 1.14 -9.45 -10.51
N GLU A 92 0.53 -9.91 -9.41
CA GLU A 92 -0.44 -11.01 -9.42
C GLU A 92 -1.83 -10.54 -9.88
N HIS A 93 -2.17 -9.27 -9.63
CA HIS A 93 -3.47 -8.65 -9.96
C HIS A 93 -3.29 -7.43 -10.87
N PRO A 94 -3.06 -7.63 -12.18
CA PRO A 94 -2.94 -6.53 -13.14
C PRO A 94 -4.22 -5.69 -13.25
N GLU A 95 -5.38 -6.25 -12.92
CA GLU A 95 -6.66 -5.53 -12.79
C GLU A 95 -6.59 -4.30 -11.88
N ILE A 96 -5.81 -4.38 -10.79
CA ILE A 96 -5.61 -3.27 -9.85
C ILE A 96 -4.77 -2.17 -10.51
N ALA A 97 -3.78 -2.54 -11.32
CA ALA A 97 -2.98 -1.59 -12.07
C ALA A 97 -3.83 -0.83 -13.09
N TYR A 98 -4.72 -1.52 -13.81
CA TYR A 98 -5.67 -0.89 -14.73
C TYR A 98 -6.64 0.03 -14.00
N ALA A 99 -7.22 -0.40 -12.88
CA ALA A 99 -8.10 0.44 -12.05
C ALA A 99 -7.37 1.65 -11.45
N LEU A 100 -6.09 1.50 -11.08
CA LEU A 100 -5.26 2.62 -10.64
C LEU A 100 -5.03 3.61 -11.79
N LEU A 101 -4.71 3.13 -12.99
CA LEU A 101 -4.55 3.97 -14.18
C LEU A 101 -5.85 4.71 -14.50
N ASP A 102 -6.97 4.01 -14.55
CA ASP A 102 -8.30 4.58 -14.78
C ASP A 102 -8.63 5.67 -13.74
N ALA A 103 -8.46 5.36 -12.46
CA ALA A 103 -8.66 6.34 -11.39
C ALA A 103 -7.70 7.53 -11.51
N HIS A 104 -6.45 7.32 -11.92
CA HIS A 104 -5.48 8.39 -12.04
C HIS A 104 -5.62 9.21 -13.33
N ASP A 105 -6.17 8.62 -14.39
CA ASP A 105 -6.56 9.28 -15.65
C ASP A 105 -7.76 10.20 -15.40
N LEU A 106 -8.75 9.71 -14.64
CA LEU A 106 -9.89 10.49 -14.13
C LEU A 106 -9.47 11.68 -13.25
N PHE A 107 -8.37 11.58 -12.51
CA PHE A 107 -7.80 12.68 -11.70
C PHE A 107 -6.64 13.43 -12.39
N GLY A 108 -6.19 12.97 -13.55
CA GLY A 108 -4.94 13.39 -14.22
C GLY A 108 -5.09 14.49 -15.25
N SER A 109 -6.29 15.05 -15.41
CA SER A 109 -6.59 16.11 -16.37
C SER A 109 -6.75 17.50 -15.74
N ARG A 110 -5.86 17.92 -14.84
CA ARG A 110 -5.83 19.32 -14.39
C ARG A 110 -4.46 19.84 -13.99
#